data_AF-U6LK81-F1
#
_entry.id   AF-U6LK81-F1
#
_cell.length_a   1.000
_cell.length_b   1.000
_cell.length_c   1.000
_cell.angle_alpha   90.00
_cell.angle_beta   90.00
_cell.angle_gamma   90.00
#
_symmetry.space_group_name_H-M   'P 1'
#
loop_
_entity.id
_entity.type
_entity.pdbx_description
1 polymer ?
#
loop_
_entity_poly.entity_id
_entity_poly.type
_entity_poly.pdbx_seq_one_letter_code
_entity_poly.pdbx_strand_id
1 'polypeptide(L)' 'MPLKPGPSPQGHTILLVQFTDRRESRTYLEFADSAAAMDGVCQLYEQGLKASNPHLRHITYDVTDLFNYLDSVRDLCALV' A
#
# COMPACT_ATOMS: atom_id res chain seq x y z
N MET A 1 -19.13 28.00 -20.79
CA MET A 1 -18.91 26.76 -20.00
C MET A 1 -17.57 26.90 -19.31
N PRO A 2 -17.46 26.83 -17.97
CA PRO A 2 -16.16 26.78 -17.33
C PRO A 2 -15.50 25.44 -17.69
N LEU A 3 -14.24 25.51 -18.12
CA LEU A 3 -13.41 24.33 -18.38
C LEU A 3 -13.30 23.54 -17.09
N LYS A 4 -13.72 22.26 -17.15
CA LYS A 4 -13.43 21.29 -16.08
C LYS A 4 -11.92 21.32 -15.87
N PRO A 5 -11.40 21.56 -14.65
CA PRO A 5 -9.95 21.51 -14.44
C PRO A 5 -9.47 20.16 -14.94
N GLY A 6 -8.53 20.17 -15.88
CA GLY A 6 -7.84 18.95 -16.30
C GLY A 6 -7.21 18.29 -15.08
N PRO A 7 -6.93 16.98 -15.10
CA PRO A 7 -6.25 16.32 -14.01
C PRO A 7 -4.95 17.10 -13.74
N SER A 8 -4.90 17.80 -12.60
CA SER A 8 -3.64 18.31 -12.07
C SER A 8 -2.74 17.09 -11.91
N PRO A 9 -1.44 17.16 -12.25
CA PRO A 9 -0.50 16.10 -11.90
C PRO A 9 -0.42 16.05 -10.37
N GLN A 10 -1.37 15.34 -9.76
CA GLN A 10 -1.40 15.05 -8.33
C GLN A 10 -0.20 14.14 -8.09
N GLY A 11 0.66 14.53 -7.15
CA GLY A 11 2.06 14.10 -7.07
C GLY A 11 2.23 12.59 -7.17
N HIS A 12 2.92 12.15 -8.24
CA HIS A 12 3.35 10.78 -8.44
C HIS A 12 3.98 10.26 -7.16
N THR A 13 3.43 9.19 -6.61
CA THR A 13 3.86 8.66 -5.31
C THR A 13 4.59 7.35 -5.49
N ILE A 14 5.79 7.26 -4.91
CA ILE A 14 6.59 6.03 -4.87
C ILE A 14 6.57 5.49 -3.45
N LEU A 15 6.05 4.28 -3.28
CA LEU A 15 6.09 3.55 -2.01
C LEU A 15 7.33 2.65 -2.00
N LEU A 16 8.24 2.88 -1.06
CA LEU A 16 9.39 2.03 -0.78
C LEU A 16 9.04 1.12 0.40
N VAL A 17 9.25 -0.19 0.25
CA VAL A 17 8.92 -1.16 1.30
C VAL A 17 10.04 -2.18 1.49
N GLN A 18 10.30 -2.52 2.75
CA GLN A 18 11.15 -3.64 3.14
C GLN A 18 10.36 -4.53 4.10
N PHE A 19 10.00 -5.74 3.68
CA PHE A 19 9.15 -6.62 4.49
C PHE A 19 9.88 -7.28 5.67
N THR A 20 11.18 -7.55 5.54
CA THR A 20 11.97 -8.27 6.54
C THR A 20 13.35 -7.64 6.68
N ASP A 21 14.16 -8.04 7.65
CA ASP A 21 15.55 -7.56 7.76
C ASP A 21 16.44 -7.92 6.56
N ARG A 22 16.02 -8.89 5.72
CA ARG A 22 16.75 -9.27 4.51
C ARG A 22 16.69 -8.17 3.46
N ARG A 23 17.85 -7.80 2.93
CA ARG A 23 17.98 -6.74 1.92
C ARG A 23 17.22 -7.07 0.63
N GLU A 24 17.09 -8.34 0.30
CA GLU A 24 16.39 -8.84 -0.88
C GLU A 24 14.87 -8.63 -0.80
N SER A 25 14.33 -8.36 0.39
CA SER A 25 12.90 -8.05 0.58
C SER A 25 12.54 -6.60 0.26
N ARG A 26 13.53 -5.77 -0.14
CA ARG A 26 13.30 -4.40 -0.57
C ARG A 26 12.66 -4.38 -1.95
N THR A 27 11.57 -3.64 -2.08
CA THR A 27 10.91 -3.38 -3.36
C THR A 27 10.29 -1.99 -3.34
N TYR A 28 9.79 -1.56 -4.50
CA TYR A 28 9.05 -0.32 -4.64
C TYR A 28 7.78 -0.53 -5.46
N LEU A 29 6.80 0.34 -5.23
CA LEU A 29 5.56 0.42 -5.99
C LEU A 29 5.35 1.88 -6.41
N GLU A 30 4.78 2.08 -7.59
CA GLU A 30 4.53 3.42 -8.15
C GLU A 30 3.03 3.64 -8.31
N PHE A 31 2.58 4.84 -7.94
CA PHE A 31 1.18 5.23 -7.95
C PHE A 31 1.01 6.62 -8.55
N ALA A 32 -0.12 6.82 -9.21
CA ALA A 32 -0.43 8.10 -9.84
C ALA A 32 -0.50 9.25 -8.83
N ASP A 33 -0.96 8.98 -7.61
CA ASP A 33 -1.09 9.96 -6.53
C ASP A 33 -1.02 9.28 -5.14
N SER A 34 -1.00 10.10 -4.08
CA SER A 34 -0.94 9.63 -2.70
C SER A 34 -2.16 8.81 -2.26
N ALA A 35 -3.35 9.04 -2.84
CA ALA A 35 -4.55 8.29 -2.48
C ALA A 35 -4.46 6.86 -3.04
N ALA A 36 -4.04 6.73 -4.30
CA ALA A 36 -3.75 5.44 -4.92
C ALA A 36 -2.64 4.68 -4.19
N ALA A 37 -1.63 5.38 -3.66
CA ALA A 37 -0.60 4.75 -2.83
C ALA A 37 -1.15 4.17 -1.52
N MET A 38 -2.07 4.89 -0.85
CA MET A 38 -2.74 4.38 0.35
C MET A 38 -3.60 3.14 0.04
N ASP A 39 -4.31 3.12 -1.09
CA ASP A 39 -5.02 1.91 -1.54
C ASP A 39 -4.05 0.74 -1.77
N GLY A 40 -2.87 1.01 -2.31
CA GLY A 40 -1.80 0.03 -2.48
C GLY A 40 -1.31 -0.58 -1.17
N VAL A 41 -1.22 0.20 -0.10
CA VAL A 41 -0.86 -0.28 1.25
C VAL A 41 -1.91 -1.25 1.78
N CYS A 42 -3.20 -0.95 1.61
CA CYS A 42 -4.28 -1.87 1.96
C CYS A 42 -4.19 -3.18 1.16
N GLN A 43 -3.96 -3.09 -0.15
CA GLN A 43 -3.83 -4.28 -1.02
C GLN A 43 -2.65 -5.16 -0.63
N LEU A 44 -1.52 -4.58 -0.21
CA LEU A 44 -0.36 -5.30 0.30
C LEU A 44 -0.72 -6.17 1.51
N TYR A 45 -1.45 -5.60 2.46
CA TYR A 45 -1.92 -6.33 3.63
C TYR A 45 -2.91 -7.44 3.25
N GLU A 46 -3.88 -7.13 2.38
CA GLU A 46 -4.87 -8.09 1.91
C GLU A 46 -4.27 -9.28 1.17
N GLN A 47 -3.22 -9.06 0.37
CA GLN A 47 -2.49 -10.14 -0.30
C GLN A 47 -1.79 -11.04 0.72
N GLY A 48 -1.17 -10.47 1.75
CA GLY A 48 -0.59 -11.21 2.86
C GLY A 48 -1.65 -12.06 3.59
N LEU A 49 -2.79 -11.46 3.93
CA LEU A 49 -3.91 -12.13 4.57
C LEU A 49 -4.45 -13.29 3.73
N LYS A 50 -4.65 -13.08 2.42
CA LYS A 50 -5.10 -14.13 1.49
C LYS A 50 -4.09 -15.27 1.37
N ALA A 51 -2.80 -14.96 1.32
CA ALA A 51 -1.74 -15.97 1.25
C ALA A 51 -1.69 -16.84 2.52
N SER A 52 -1.90 -16.24 3.70
CA SER A 52 -1.96 -16.96 4.98
C SER A 52 -3.27 -17.71 5.20
N ASN A 53 -4.36 -17.31 4.55
CA ASN A 53 -5.70 -17.88 4.75
C ASN A 53 -6.36 -18.31 3.43
N PRO A 54 -5.78 -19.24 2.66
CA PRO A 54 -6.21 -19.56 1.30
C PRO A 54 -7.63 -20.16 1.21
N HIS A 55 -8.17 -20.66 2.33
CA HIS A 55 -9.51 -21.24 2.41
C HIS A 55 -10.61 -20.21 2.68
N LEU A 56 -10.25 -19.01 3.15
CA LEU A 56 -11.20 -17.95 3.43
C LEU A 56 -11.54 -17.19 2.14
N ARG A 57 -12.78 -17.33 1.68
CA ARG A 57 -13.28 -16.63 0.48
C ARG A 57 -13.42 -15.13 0.69
N HIS A 58 -13.74 -14.73 1.91
CA HIS A 58 -13.89 -13.34 2.32
C HIS A 58 -13.08 -13.14 3.60
N ILE A 59 -12.28 -12.09 3.62
CA ILE A 59 -11.49 -11.69 4.79
C ILE A 59 -11.94 -10.29 5.17
N THR A 60 -12.26 -10.10 6.44
CA THR A 60 -12.58 -8.81 7.05
C THR A 60 -11.51 -8.50 8.08
N TYR A 61 -11.03 -7.27 8.08
CA TYR A 61 -10.06 -6.75 9.04
C TYR A 61 -10.48 -5.33 9.42
N ASP A 62 -10.04 -4.86 10.57
CA ASP A 62 -10.23 -3.47 10.98
C ASP A 62 -8.98 -2.62 10.75
N VAL A 63 -9.09 -1.31 11.01
CA VAL A 63 -7.95 -0.39 10.82
C VAL A 63 -6.80 -0.66 11.79
N THR A 64 -7.09 -1.24 12.96
CA THR A 64 -6.08 -1.61 13.96
C THR A 64 -5.24 -2.78 13.46
N ASP A 65 -5.88 -3.79 12.86
CA ASP A 65 -5.21 -4.92 12.22
C ASP A 65 -4.23 -4.47 11.13
N LEU A 66 -4.66 -3.52 10.29
CA LEU A 66 -3.82 -2.92 9.26
C LEU A 66 -2.62 -2.19 9.89
N PHE A 67 -2.83 -1.34 10.90
CA PHE A 67 -1.72 -0.64 11.54
C PHE A 67 -0.73 -1.59 12.21
N ASN A 68 -1.22 -2.64 12.89
CA ASN A 68 -0.35 -3.67 13.46
C ASN A 68 0.50 -4.37 12.38
N TYR A 69 -0.07 -4.61 11.20
CA TYR A 69 0.70 -5.12 10.07
C TYR A 69 1.78 -4.13 9.63
N LEU A 70 1.46 -2.85 9.48
CA LEU A 70 2.44 -1.84 9.06
C LEU A 70 3.57 -1.67 10.08
N ASP A 71 3.27 -1.73 11.38
CA ASP A 71 4.27 -1.72 12.45
C ASP A 71 5.17 -2.97 12.43
N SER A 72 4.70 -4.07 11.86
CA SER A 72 5.49 -5.30 11.68
C SER A 72 6.42 -5.26 10.45
N VAL A 73 6.13 -4.39 9.48
CA VAL A 73 6.98 -4.19 8.30
C VAL A 73 8.28 -3.54 8.75
N ARG A 74 9.41 -4.00 8.19
CA ARG A 74 10.73 -3.53 8.64
C ARG A 74 10.95 -2.05 8.34
N ASP A 75 10.54 -1.62 7.16
CA ASP A 75 10.59 -0.22 6.71
C ASP A 75 9.52 0.04 5.65
N LEU A 76 8.86 1.19 5.73
CA LEU A 76 7.84 1.64 4.79
C LEU A 76 7.89 3.18 4.68
N CYS A 77 8.16 3.67 3.49
CA CYS A 77 8.33 5.10 3.21
C CYS A 77 7.59 5.48 1.92
N ALA A 78 7.00 6.67 1.88
CA ALA A 78 6.41 7.23 0.66
C ALA A 78 7.17 8.48 0.23
N LEU A 79 7.39 8.62 -1.08
CA LEU A 79 7.92 9.81 -1.74
C LEU A 79 6.79 10.42 -2.57
N VAL A 80 6.42 11.67 -2.30
CA VAL A 80 5.29 12.40 -2.93
C VAL A 80 5.80 13.66 -3.62
#